data_AF-A0A3N5KZV3-F1
#
_entry.id   AF-A0A3N5KZV3-F1
#
_cell.length_a   1.000
_cell.length_b   1.000
_cell.length_c   1.000
_cell.angle_alpha   90.00
_cell.angle_beta   90.00
_cell.angle_gamma   90.00
#
_symmetry.space_group_name_H-M   'P 1'
#
loop_
_entity.id
_entity.type
_entity.pdbx_description
1 polymer ?
#
loop_
_entity_poly.entity_id
_entity_poly.type
_entity_poly.pdbx_seq_one_letter_code
_entity_poly.pdbx_strand_id
1 'polypeptide(L)'
;FQEKGKITPVFVRFSTVAGERGSKDTARDVRGFAVKFYTDEGNWDLVGNNIPIFFIQDAMKFPDLVHAVKAEPHHGMPQAASAHDTFWDFVSLMPESTHMLMWVMSDRAIPRSFRFMEGFGVHTFRFVNEAGTSTFVKFHWKPKLGMQSVMWNEAVKINGADPDFHRRDLWDAITTGNFPEWELGVQLFDDEFADQFDFDILDPTKIIPEELVPVRIVGRLVLDRVVDNFFAETEQVAFCTQNIVRGIDFTNDPLLQGRNFSYLDTQLKRLGSPNFTQLPINAPKCPFAHFQQDGHMAVENPAGRANYEPNSWPGDERGPREDPERGFESLATTEVGEKRRVRPGSFADHYSQARQFLDSQMPIERRHIAKSFVFELSKVERPDIRERMVANLRNVDEDFATEVADGLGLPKMPAKSKPAKAPITGLPPSPALSIVANGPESFAGRKVGMLVTDGADAALVSALQEAIVAEGAVVEVIAPKIGGATLSDGALLEAQQKIDGGPSVLYDAVAVLASDDGVKDLTVDPAAKDFVSDAFAHAKFVAHSASAEALFTAAGVVPDDGFIAIAAPDDADRFVDACRQVRHWVREAP
;
A
#
# COMPACT_ATOMS: atom_id res chain seq x y z
N PHE A 1 13.60 -19.34 6.81
CA PHE A 1 12.52 -20.17 7.40
C PHE A 1 13.03 -21.41 8.15
N GLN A 2 14.34 -21.72 8.16
CA GLN A 2 14.84 -23.00 8.70
C GLN A 2 14.85 -23.10 10.23
N GLU A 3 14.98 -21.99 10.96
CA GLU A 3 15.08 -21.98 12.42
C GLU A 3 14.11 -20.97 13.05
N LYS A 4 13.31 -21.43 14.02
CA LYS A 4 12.37 -20.57 14.75
C LYS A 4 13.14 -19.57 15.61
N GLY A 5 12.82 -18.29 15.49
CA GLY A 5 13.43 -17.23 16.29
C GLY A 5 14.72 -16.65 15.68
N LYS A 6 15.21 -17.19 14.55
CA LYS A 6 16.30 -16.58 13.80
C LYS A 6 15.92 -15.17 13.34
N ILE A 7 16.78 -14.21 13.62
CA ILE A 7 16.63 -12.83 13.19
C ILE A 7 17.41 -12.65 11.89
N THR A 8 16.69 -12.34 10.81
CA THR A 8 17.28 -11.98 9.52
C THR A 8 17.18 -10.47 9.37
N PRO A 9 18.29 -9.72 9.27
CA PRO A 9 18.23 -8.30 8.97
C PRO A 9 17.52 -8.06 7.64
N VAL A 10 16.77 -6.96 7.57
CA VAL A 10 16.05 -6.57 6.35
C VAL A 10 16.21 -5.09 6.06
N PHE A 11 16.01 -4.73 4.80
CA PHE A 11 15.73 -3.35 4.39
C PHE A 11 14.42 -3.31 3.60
N VAL A 12 13.54 -2.37 3.95
CA VAL A 12 12.22 -2.23 3.31
C VAL A 12 12.10 -0.87 2.67
N ARG A 13 11.61 -0.86 1.43
CA ARG A 13 11.24 0.36 0.71
C ARG A 13 9.79 0.28 0.27
N PHE A 14 9.01 1.25 0.73
CA PHE A 14 7.66 1.52 0.23
C PHE A 14 7.72 2.59 -0.86
N SER A 15 6.76 2.58 -1.79
CA SER A 15 6.66 3.61 -2.82
C SER A 15 5.27 3.73 -3.41
N THR A 16 4.98 4.85 -4.06
CA THR A 16 3.98 4.91 -5.14
C THR A 16 4.56 4.31 -6.44
N VAL A 17 3.83 4.38 -7.56
CA VAL A 17 4.23 3.83 -8.86
C VAL A 17 4.32 4.92 -9.93
N ALA A 18 3.23 5.66 -10.16
CA ALA A 18 3.14 6.58 -11.29
C ALA A 18 3.89 7.90 -11.04
N GLY A 19 4.00 8.32 -9.77
CA GLY A 19 4.66 9.56 -9.41
C GLY A 19 6.17 9.60 -9.69
N GLU A 20 6.69 10.77 -10.00
CA GLU A 20 8.14 11.03 -9.94
C GLU A 20 8.63 11.19 -8.48
N ARG A 21 9.95 11.21 -8.26
CA ARG A 21 10.56 11.22 -6.92
C ARG A 21 10.01 12.29 -5.95
N GLY A 22 9.65 13.46 -6.47
CA GLY A 22 9.09 14.57 -5.68
C GLY A 22 7.57 14.61 -5.62
N SER A 23 6.88 13.55 -6.06
CA SER A 23 5.43 13.45 -6.00
C SER A 23 4.93 13.22 -4.57
N LYS A 24 3.63 13.42 -4.41
CA LYS A 24 2.89 13.34 -3.15
C LYS A 24 2.62 11.89 -2.70
N ASP A 25 2.65 11.65 -1.40
CA ASP A 25 2.54 10.29 -0.81
C ASP A 25 1.13 9.69 -0.91
N THR A 26 0.07 10.49 -0.71
CA THR A 26 -1.34 10.00 -0.68
C THR A 26 -2.02 10.10 -2.04
N ALA A 27 -1.29 9.88 -3.13
CA ALA A 27 -1.90 9.70 -4.46
C ALA A 27 -2.78 8.43 -4.49
N ARG A 28 -3.84 8.42 -5.31
CA ARG A 28 -4.55 7.16 -5.63
C ARG A 28 -3.65 6.35 -6.56
N ASP A 29 -3.00 5.35 -6.00
CA ASP A 29 -1.98 4.58 -6.71
C ASP A 29 -1.79 3.21 -6.05
N VAL A 30 -1.15 2.29 -6.76
CA VAL A 30 -0.58 1.10 -6.14
C VAL A 30 0.56 1.53 -5.23
N ARG A 31 0.75 0.82 -4.11
CA ARG A 31 1.95 0.96 -3.29
C ARG A 31 2.90 -0.21 -3.50
N GLY A 32 4.16 0.06 -3.81
CA GLY A 32 5.23 -0.92 -3.77
C GLY A 32 5.58 -1.28 -2.33
N PHE A 33 5.85 -2.56 -2.08
CA PHE A 33 6.31 -3.09 -0.80
C PHE A 33 7.47 -4.07 -1.08
N ALA A 34 8.69 -3.52 -1.15
CA ALA A 34 9.89 -4.29 -1.44
C ALA A 34 10.68 -4.57 -0.17
N VAL A 35 10.99 -5.85 0.08
CA VAL A 35 11.75 -6.32 1.26
C VAL A 35 12.99 -7.06 0.79
N LYS A 36 14.16 -6.57 1.20
CA LYS A 36 15.46 -7.23 1.01
C LYS A 36 15.81 -7.94 2.30
N PHE A 37 15.97 -9.26 2.24
CA PHE A 37 16.43 -10.09 3.34
C PHE A 37 17.91 -10.35 3.18
N TYR A 38 18.71 -9.96 4.17
CA TYR A 38 20.14 -10.28 4.21
C TYR A 38 20.33 -11.64 4.88
N THR A 39 20.14 -12.72 4.11
CA THR A 39 20.21 -14.10 4.64
C THR A 39 21.65 -14.61 4.72
N ASP A 40 21.86 -15.74 5.40
CA ASP A 40 23.18 -16.39 5.48
C ASP A 40 23.60 -17.06 4.16
N GLU A 41 22.69 -17.18 3.19
CA GLU A 41 22.91 -17.84 1.89
C GLU A 41 22.74 -16.85 0.72
N GLY A 42 22.83 -15.55 0.99
CA GLY A 42 22.69 -14.48 0.01
C GLY A 42 21.52 -13.55 0.29
N ASN A 43 21.37 -12.52 -0.53
CA ASN A 43 20.23 -11.62 -0.44
C ASN A 43 19.02 -12.22 -1.14
N TRP A 44 17.87 -12.22 -0.47
CA TRP A 44 16.58 -12.52 -1.09
C TRP A 44 15.75 -11.24 -1.18
N ASP A 45 15.22 -10.91 -2.35
CA ASP A 45 14.33 -9.77 -2.54
C ASP A 45 12.89 -10.21 -2.83
N LEU A 46 11.98 -9.94 -1.89
CA LEU A 46 10.55 -10.06 -2.12
C LEU A 46 9.99 -8.70 -2.57
N VAL A 47 9.83 -8.53 -3.87
CA VAL A 47 9.42 -7.25 -4.49
C VAL A 47 7.93 -7.27 -4.82
N GLY A 48 7.13 -6.88 -3.82
CA GLY A 48 5.66 -6.93 -3.87
C GLY A 48 4.98 -5.57 -4.05
N ASN A 49 3.64 -5.63 -4.01
CA ASN A 49 2.73 -4.48 -3.98
C ASN A 49 1.74 -4.62 -2.81
N ASN A 50 0.99 -3.57 -2.49
CA ASN A 50 -0.10 -3.62 -1.52
C ASN A 50 -1.42 -4.22 -2.06
N ILE A 51 -1.42 -4.66 -3.31
CA ILE A 51 -2.56 -5.28 -4.00
C ILE A 51 -2.08 -6.65 -4.53
N PRO A 52 -2.87 -7.74 -4.39
CA PRO A 52 -2.42 -9.11 -4.66
C PRO A 52 -2.30 -9.51 -6.13
N ILE A 53 -2.54 -8.57 -7.04
CA ILE A 53 -2.57 -8.78 -8.50
C ILE A 53 -1.90 -7.60 -9.22
N PHE A 54 -1.77 -7.73 -10.55
CA PHE A 54 -1.26 -6.69 -11.42
C PHE A 54 -2.26 -6.33 -12.53
N PHE A 55 -2.02 -5.21 -13.23
CA PHE A 55 -2.87 -4.73 -14.32
C PHE A 55 -2.82 -5.57 -15.59
N ILE A 56 -1.70 -6.24 -15.84
CA ILE A 56 -1.39 -6.91 -17.10
C ILE A 56 -0.85 -8.30 -16.83
N GLN A 57 -1.01 -9.17 -17.82
CA GLN A 57 -0.63 -10.58 -17.72
C GLN A 57 0.81 -10.84 -18.16
N ASP A 58 1.35 -10.05 -19.08
CA ASP A 58 2.65 -10.29 -19.72
C ASP A 58 3.54 -9.05 -19.66
N ALA A 59 4.81 -9.24 -19.30
CA ALA A 59 5.78 -8.17 -19.17
C ALA A 59 6.00 -7.36 -20.46
N MET A 60 5.73 -7.92 -21.63
CA MET A 60 5.83 -7.21 -22.90
C MET A 60 4.91 -5.98 -22.97
N LYS A 61 3.80 -5.97 -22.22
CA LYS A 61 2.88 -4.83 -22.13
C LYS A 61 3.25 -3.83 -21.04
N PHE A 62 4.28 -4.09 -20.24
CA PHE A 62 4.66 -3.23 -19.11
C PHE A 62 5.04 -1.81 -19.56
N PRO A 63 5.85 -1.59 -20.61
CA PRO A 63 6.12 -0.24 -21.09
C PRO A 63 4.86 0.49 -21.54
N ASP A 64 3.92 -0.19 -22.22
CA ASP A 64 2.68 0.42 -22.68
C ASP A 64 1.79 0.87 -21.51
N LEU A 65 1.62 0.01 -20.50
CA LEU A 65 0.89 0.34 -19.28
C LEU A 65 1.53 1.53 -18.55
N VAL A 66 2.84 1.48 -18.34
CA VAL A 66 3.56 2.53 -17.60
C VAL A 66 3.52 3.85 -18.36
N HIS A 67 3.67 3.83 -19.69
CA HIS A 67 3.51 5.05 -20.50
C HIS A 67 2.08 5.60 -20.45
N ALA A 68 1.07 4.72 -20.42
CA ALA A 68 -0.32 5.13 -20.37
C ALA A 68 -0.72 5.77 -19.03
N VAL A 69 -0.16 5.32 -17.90
CA VAL A 69 -0.47 5.88 -16.56
C VAL A 69 0.44 7.06 -16.17
N LYS A 70 1.60 7.21 -16.82
CA LYS A 70 2.50 8.33 -16.60
C LYS A 70 1.95 9.59 -17.24
N ALA A 71 2.48 10.73 -16.79
CA ALA A 71 2.28 12.04 -17.39
C ALA A 71 2.39 12.00 -18.93
N GLU A 72 1.40 12.58 -19.62
CA GLU A 72 1.34 12.49 -21.08
C GLU A 72 2.50 13.25 -21.72
N PRO A 73 3.14 12.69 -22.76
CA PRO A 73 4.47 13.14 -23.21
C PRO A 73 4.47 14.53 -23.84
N HIS A 74 3.32 15.00 -24.31
CA HIS A 74 3.22 16.29 -25.00
C HIS A 74 3.25 17.49 -24.04
N HIS A 75 2.91 17.29 -22.76
CA HIS A 75 2.85 18.37 -21.77
C HIS A 75 3.35 17.98 -20.36
N GLY A 76 3.72 16.72 -20.13
CA GLY A 76 4.32 16.27 -18.86
C GLY A 76 3.37 16.32 -17.66
N MET A 77 2.07 16.07 -17.86
CA MET A 77 1.06 16.07 -16.80
C MET A 77 -0.03 15.02 -17.10
N PRO A 78 -0.88 14.64 -16.13
CA PRO A 78 -0.81 14.98 -14.71
C PRO A 78 0.31 14.24 -13.97
N GLN A 79 0.71 14.74 -12.79
CA GLN A 79 1.69 14.09 -11.92
C GLN A 79 0.98 13.20 -10.89
N ALA A 80 1.42 11.94 -10.77
CA ALA A 80 0.91 10.97 -9.79
C ALA A 80 -0.63 10.84 -9.80
N ALA A 81 -1.22 10.68 -10.98
CA ALA A 81 -2.66 10.48 -11.14
C ALA A 81 -2.95 9.70 -12.43
N SER A 82 -3.88 8.75 -12.36
CA SER A 82 -4.42 8.02 -13.52
C SER A 82 -5.59 8.70 -14.21
N ALA A 83 -6.06 9.84 -13.66
CA ALA A 83 -7.28 10.54 -14.08
C ALA A 83 -7.05 11.39 -15.35
N HIS A 84 -6.68 10.74 -16.45
CA HIS A 84 -6.44 11.36 -17.75
C HIS A 84 -6.64 10.35 -18.91
N ASP A 85 -6.72 10.86 -20.13
CA ASP A 85 -7.17 10.11 -21.31
C ASP A 85 -6.33 8.87 -21.61
N THR A 86 -5.00 8.99 -21.62
CA THR A 86 -4.13 7.88 -22.07
C THR A 86 -4.22 6.65 -21.18
N PHE A 87 -4.36 6.80 -19.86
CA PHE A 87 -4.55 5.66 -18.97
C PHE A 87 -5.88 4.96 -19.25
N TRP A 88 -6.97 5.73 -19.26
CA TRP A 88 -8.31 5.19 -19.44
C TRP A 88 -8.55 4.66 -20.86
N ASP A 89 -7.88 5.19 -21.89
CA ASP A 89 -7.88 4.61 -23.23
C ASP A 89 -7.24 3.21 -23.21
N PHE A 90 -6.05 3.09 -22.63
CA PHE A 90 -5.32 1.83 -22.56
C PHE A 90 -6.12 0.76 -21.81
N VAL A 91 -6.57 1.04 -20.58
CA VAL A 91 -7.26 0.02 -19.76
C VAL A 91 -8.67 -0.29 -20.29
N SER A 92 -9.34 0.63 -20.98
CA SER A 92 -10.61 0.34 -21.64
C SER A 92 -10.45 -0.56 -22.89
N LEU A 93 -9.25 -0.62 -23.48
CA LEU A 93 -8.87 -1.51 -24.58
C LEU A 93 -8.20 -2.81 -24.12
N MET A 94 -7.80 -2.88 -22.84
CA MET A 94 -7.13 -4.02 -22.23
C MET A 94 -7.97 -4.59 -21.07
N PRO A 95 -9.04 -5.35 -21.35
CA PRO A 95 -9.93 -5.88 -20.32
C PRO A 95 -9.25 -6.64 -19.18
N GLU A 96 -8.08 -7.26 -19.43
CA GLU A 96 -7.26 -7.93 -18.39
C GLU A 96 -6.97 -7.03 -17.17
N SER A 97 -6.97 -5.70 -17.34
CA SER A 97 -6.79 -4.73 -16.25
C SER A 97 -8.02 -4.53 -15.37
N THR A 98 -9.21 -5.01 -15.77
CA THR A 98 -10.48 -4.69 -15.08
C THR A 98 -10.50 -5.12 -13.63
N HIS A 99 -9.92 -6.27 -13.28
CA HIS A 99 -9.81 -6.69 -11.88
C HIS A 99 -8.96 -5.71 -11.07
N MET A 100 -7.78 -5.35 -11.57
CA MET A 100 -6.91 -4.37 -10.92
C MET A 100 -7.55 -2.97 -10.82
N LEU A 101 -8.38 -2.59 -11.79
CA LEU A 101 -9.14 -1.34 -11.72
C LEU A 101 -10.10 -1.30 -10.53
N MET A 102 -10.74 -2.42 -10.17
CA MET A 102 -11.58 -2.47 -8.97
C MET A 102 -10.78 -2.18 -7.70
N TRP A 103 -9.56 -2.73 -7.60
CA TRP A 103 -8.67 -2.49 -6.47
C TRP A 103 -8.18 -1.05 -6.41
N VAL A 104 -7.67 -0.49 -7.52
CA VAL A 104 -7.08 0.87 -7.50
C VAL A 104 -8.14 1.98 -7.37
N MET A 105 -9.37 1.71 -7.78
CA MET A 105 -10.52 2.59 -7.54
C MET A 105 -11.11 2.43 -6.14
N SER A 106 -10.79 1.35 -5.42
CA SER A 106 -11.13 1.21 -4.01
C SER A 106 -10.20 2.01 -3.10
N ASP A 107 -10.52 2.06 -1.82
CA ASP A 107 -9.69 2.75 -0.84
C ASP A 107 -8.35 2.05 -0.58
N ARG A 108 -8.14 0.83 -1.09
CA ARG A 108 -6.83 0.14 -1.07
C ARG A 108 -5.70 0.98 -1.69
N ALA A 109 -6.01 1.89 -2.60
CA ALA A 109 -5.04 2.75 -3.28
C ALA A 109 -4.77 4.10 -2.60
N ILE A 110 -5.45 4.37 -1.48
CA ILE A 110 -5.23 5.55 -0.64
C ILE A 110 -5.08 5.13 0.84
N PRO A 111 -4.08 4.28 1.16
CA PRO A 111 -3.87 3.80 2.51
C PRO A 111 -3.58 4.96 3.47
N ARG A 112 -3.96 4.83 4.74
CA ARG A 112 -3.70 5.83 5.77
C ARG A 112 -2.21 5.99 6.06
N SER A 113 -1.50 4.88 6.04
CA SER A 113 -0.04 4.81 6.15
C SER A 113 0.41 3.48 5.57
N PHE A 114 1.69 3.37 5.22
CA PHE A 114 2.31 2.08 4.90
C PHE A 114 2.09 1.04 6.01
N ARG A 115 1.98 1.47 7.28
CA ARG A 115 1.80 0.60 8.45
C ARG A 115 0.43 -0.09 8.51
N PHE A 116 -0.56 0.41 7.75
CA PHE A 116 -1.94 -0.10 7.73
C PHE A 116 -2.35 -0.67 6.36
N MET A 117 -1.39 -1.14 5.57
CA MET A 117 -1.67 -1.82 4.31
C MET A 117 -1.08 -3.23 4.31
N GLU A 118 -1.76 -4.12 3.61
CA GLU A 118 -1.21 -5.43 3.27
C GLU A 118 -0.08 -5.30 2.24
N GLY A 119 0.66 -6.39 2.05
CA GLY A 119 1.65 -6.55 0.99
C GLY A 119 1.54 -7.94 0.37
N PHE A 120 1.89 -8.06 -0.90
CA PHE A 120 1.72 -9.29 -1.66
C PHE A 120 2.86 -9.46 -2.66
N GLY A 121 3.34 -10.69 -2.79
CA GLY A 121 4.31 -11.05 -3.83
C GLY A 121 3.73 -10.99 -5.25
N VAL A 122 2.40 -10.91 -5.39
CA VAL A 122 1.59 -10.97 -6.63
C VAL A 122 1.68 -12.33 -7.33
N HIS A 123 2.88 -12.75 -7.69
CA HIS A 123 3.13 -13.94 -8.47
C HIS A 123 3.04 -15.20 -7.63
N THR A 124 2.78 -16.32 -8.31
CA THR A 124 3.02 -17.64 -7.75
C THR A 124 4.49 -17.99 -7.92
N PHE A 125 5.15 -18.35 -6.82
CA PHE A 125 6.53 -18.88 -6.77
C PHE A 125 6.48 -20.37 -6.41
N ARG A 126 7.65 -20.99 -6.28
CA ARG A 126 7.78 -22.35 -5.73
C ARG A 126 8.66 -22.34 -4.50
N PHE A 127 8.25 -23.09 -3.48
CA PHE A 127 9.17 -23.61 -2.47
C PHE A 127 9.70 -24.97 -2.92
N VAL A 128 11.00 -25.18 -2.74
CA VAL A 128 11.68 -26.44 -3.06
C VAL A 128 12.35 -26.95 -1.79
N ASN A 129 11.99 -28.15 -1.33
CA ASN A 129 12.59 -28.74 -0.14
C ASN A 129 13.89 -29.51 -0.46
N GLU A 130 14.57 -30.03 0.57
CA GLU A 130 15.82 -30.80 0.41
C GLU A 130 15.68 -32.07 -0.44
N ALA A 131 14.46 -32.63 -0.54
CA ALA A 131 14.16 -33.78 -1.39
C ALA A 131 13.84 -33.38 -2.84
N GLY A 132 13.93 -32.10 -3.19
CA GLY A 132 13.57 -31.57 -4.51
C GLY A 132 12.06 -31.51 -4.77
N THR A 133 11.22 -31.71 -3.75
CA THR A 133 9.77 -31.60 -3.88
C THR A 133 9.36 -30.14 -3.91
N SER A 134 8.52 -29.79 -4.89
CA SER A 134 8.01 -28.44 -5.11
C SER A 134 6.65 -28.23 -4.45
N THR A 135 6.36 -27.01 -4.01
CA THR A 135 5.03 -26.55 -3.59
C THR A 135 4.83 -25.12 -4.09
N PHE A 136 3.69 -24.81 -4.70
CA PHE A 136 3.39 -23.44 -5.11
C PHE A 136 3.19 -22.56 -3.89
N VAL A 137 3.67 -21.31 -3.98
CA VAL A 137 3.56 -20.33 -2.90
C VAL A 137 3.18 -18.94 -3.40
N LYS A 138 2.19 -18.31 -2.76
CA LYS A 138 1.96 -16.86 -2.84
C LYS A 138 2.29 -16.22 -1.49
N PHE A 139 3.05 -15.12 -1.51
CA PHE A 139 3.50 -14.41 -0.31
C PHE A 139 2.55 -13.26 0.06
N HIS A 140 2.32 -13.11 1.36
CA HIS A 140 1.43 -12.11 1.96
C HIS A 140 2.14 -11.41 3.13
N TRP A 141 1.88 -10.12 3.31
CA TRP A 141 2.23 -9.34 4.50
C TRP A 141 0.94 -8.85 5.13
N LYS A 142 0.64 -9.29 6.35
CA LYS A 142 -0.55 -8.89 7.10
C LYS A 142 -0.16 -7.83 8.14
N PRO A 143 -0.67 -6.58 8.07
CA PRO A 143 -0.28 -5.53 9.00
C PRO A 143 -0.84 -5.82 10.40
N LYS A 144 0.01 -5.75 11.43
CA LYS A 144 -0.41 -5.97 12.83
C LYS A 144 -1.40 -4.93 13.34
N LEU A 145 -1.36 -3.72 12.77
CA LEU A 145 -2.25 -2.62 13.13
C LEU A 145 -3.59 -2.65 12.38
N GLY A 146 -3.84 -3.71 11.60
CA GLY A 146 -5.00 -3.83 10.73
C GLY A 146 -4.91 -2.95 9.48
N MET A 147 -5.93 -3.07 8.62
CA MET A 147 -6.02 -2.25 7.41
C MET A 147 -6.74 -0.93 7.69
N GLN A 148 -6.26 0.14 7.05
CA GLN A 148 -6.94 1.44 7.10
C GLN A 148 -6.57 2.29 5.89
N SER A 149 -7.57 2.98 5.36
CA SER A 149 -7.43 3.97 4.30
C SER A 149 -8.05 5.30 4.68
N VAL A 150 -7.66 6.35 3.94
CA VAL A 150 -8.31 7.66 4.01
C VAL A 150 -9.41 7.76 2.96
N MET A 151 -10.26 8.78 3.07
CA MET A 151 -11.25 9.07 2.02
C MET A 151 -10.61 9.88 0.88
N TRP A 152 -11.20 9.88 -0.32
CA TRP A 152 -10.58 10.57 -1.46
C TRP A 152 -10.40 12.08 -1.24
N ASN A 153 -11.43 12.77 -0.74
CA ASN A 153 -11.33 14.20 -0.44
C ASN A 153 -10.24 14.48 0.61
N GLU A 154 -10.14 13.62 1.62
CA GLU A 154 -9.12 13.67 2.65
C GLU A 154 -7.71 13.49 2.06
N ALA A 155 -7.50 12.49 1.20
CA ALA A 155 -6.23 12.27 0.51
C ALA A 155 -5.80 13.50 -0.31
N VAL A 156 -6.73 14.14 -1.02
CA VAL A 156 -6.45 15.38 -1.77
C VAL A 156 -5.98 16.50 -0.83
N LYS A 157 -6.64 16.67 0.32
CA LYS A 157 -6.29 17.70 1.31
C LYS A 157 -4.98 17.39 2.05
N ILE A 158 -4.74 16.13 2.42
CA ILE A 158 -3.47 15.67 3.01
C ILE A 158 -2.32 16.06 2.09
N ASN A 159 -2.41 15.76 0.79
CA ASN A 159 -1.33 16.10 -0.14
C ASN A 159 -1.08 17.61 -0.28
N GLY A 160 -2.07 18.45 0.01
CA GLY A 160 -1.90 19.90 0.06
C GLY A 160 -1.24 20.38 1.36
N ALA A 161 -1.51 19.71 2.47
CA ALA A 161 -0.98 20.04 3.79
C ALA A 161 0.42 19.45 4.05
N ASP A 162 0.61 18.17 3.74
CA ASP A 162 1.85 17.41 3.91
C ASP A 162 2.02 16.39 2.77
N PRO A 163 2.73 16.72 1.68
CA PRO A 163 2.96 15.78 0.59
C PRO A 163 3.90 14.62 0.99
N ASP A 164 4.59 14.71 2.13
CA ASP A 164 5.47 13.67 2.69
C ASP A 164 4.78 12.87 3.81
N PHE A 165 3.44 12.86 3.88
CA PHE A 165 2.66 12.30 4.98
C PHE A 165 2.98 10.83 5.33
N HIS A 166 3.10 9.93 4.35
CA HIS A 166 3.42 8.53 4.63
C HIS A 166 4.87 8.36 5.06
N ARG A 167 5.79 9.13 4.46
CA ARG A 167 7.21 9.13 4.84
C ARG A 167 7.39 9.64 6.26
N ARG A 168 6.70 10.72 6.64
CA ARG A 168 6.71 11.30 7.98
C ARG A 168 6.10 10.34 9.00
N ASP A 169 4.93 9.78 8.71
CA ASP A 169 4.28 8.80 9.61
C ASP A 169 5.18 7.59 9.90
N LEU A 170 5.87 7.05 8.88
CA LEU A 170 6.80 5.94 9.07
C LEU A 170 8.04 6.35 9.90
N TRP A 171 8.61 7.52 9.61
CA TRP A 171 9.76 8.05 10.33
C TRP A 171 9.43 8.30 11.81
N ASP A 172 8.32 8.99 12.08
CA ASP A 172 7.88 9.32 13.42
C ASP A 172 7.58 8.03 14.21
N ALA A 173 6.83 7.08 13.61
CA ALA A 173 6.51 5.81 14.26
C ALA A 173 7.77 5.06 14.71
N ILE A 174 8.80 4.99 13.85
CA ILE A 174 10.06 4.30 14.20
C ILE A 174 10.84 5.09 15.25
N THR A 175 10.97 6.40 15.10
CA THR A 175 11.78 7.22 16.01
C THR A 175 11.15 7.42 17.40
N THR A 176 9.83 7.24 17.53
CA THR A 176 9.14 7.23 18.84
C THR A 176 8.96 5.83 19.43
N GLY A 177 9.53 4.79 18.82
CA GLY A 177 9.44 3.40 19.32
C GLY A 177 8.12 2.67 19.03
N ASN A 178 7.22 3.28 18.24
CA ASN A 178 5.98 2.66 17.76
C ASN A 178 6.25 1.83 16.50
N PHE A 179 7.11 0.83 16.62
CA PHE A 179 7.65 0.10 15.48
C PHE A 179 6.55 -0.55 14.62
N PRO A 180 6.53 -0.29 13.29
CA PRO A 180 5.63 -0.96 12.37
C PRO A 180 5.91 -2.45 12.30
N GLU A 181 4.84 -3.26 12.28
CA GLU A 181 4.96 -4.71 12.18
C GLU A 181 4.01 -5.33 11.16
N TRP A 182 4.49 -6.36 10.47
CA TRP A 182 3.71 -7.21 9.57
C TRP A 182 4.01 -8.69 9.83
N GLU A 183 3.02 -9.55 9.63
CA GLU A 183 3.21 -10.99 9.62
C GLU A 183 3.42 -11.49 8.19
N LEU A 184 4.49 -12.26 7.98
CA LEU A 184 4.73 -12.93 6.71
C LEU A 184 3.83 -14.17 6.63
N GLY A 185 2.91 -14.15 5.68
CA GLY A 185 1.99 -15.23 5.37
C GLY A 185 2.32 -15.91 4.04
N VAL A 186 1.96 -17.19 3.93
CA VAL A 186 2.06 -17.96 2.69
C VAL A 186 0.76 -18.73 2.40
N GLN A 187 0.32 -18.69 1.16
CA GLN A 187 -0.65 -19.66 0.62
C GLN A 187 0.15 -20.78 -0.03
N LEU A 188 -0.13 -22.04 0.33
CA LEU A 188 0.61 -23.21 -0.13
C LEU A 188 -0.35 -24.24 -0.74
N PHE A 189 -0.04 -24.70 -1.94
CA PHE A 189 -0.84 -25.69 -2.66
C PHE A 189 0.03 -26.46 -3.66
N ASP A 190 -0.44 -27.63 -4.11
CA ASP A 190 0.26 -28.49 -5.06
C ASP A 190 -0.31 -28.34 -6.49
N ASP A 191 0.32 -29.03 -7.44
CA ASP A 191 -0.07 -29.01 -8.84
C ASP A 191 -1.49 -29.59 -9.06
N GLU A 192 -1.89 -30.64 -8.32
CA GLU A 192 -3.24 -31.22 -8.45
C GLU A 192 -4.34 -30.25 -8.01
N PHE A 193 -4.10 -29.49 -6.94
CA PHE A 193 -5.04 -28.46 -6.50
C PHE A 193 -5.06 -27.25 -7.44
N ALA A 194 -3.90 -26.87 -8.00
CA ALA A 194 -3.81 -25.81 -8.99
C ALA A 194 -4.70 -26.07 -10.22
N ASP A 195 -4.76 -27.32 -10.69
CA ASP A 195 -5.55 -27.75 -11.85
C ASP A 195 -7.07 -27.71 -11.61
N GLN A 196 -7.52 -27.54 -10.35
CA GLN A 196 -8.95 -27.48 -9.98
C GLN A 196 -9.52 -26.07 -10.04
N PHE A 197 -8.68 -25.03 -10.12
CA PHE A 197 -9.16 -23.66 -10.15
C PHE A 197 -9.79 -23.29 -11.50
N ASP A 198 -10.83 -22.45 -11.46
CA ASP A 198 -11.46 -21.87 -12.66
C ASP A 198 -10.59 -20.79 -13.35
N PHE A 199 -9.44 -20.48 -12.75
CA PHE A 199 -8.46 -19.50 -13.19
C PHE A 199 -7.04 -20.07 -13.12
N ASP A 200 -6.14 -19.49 -13.89
CA ASP A 200 -4.74 -19.93 -13.93
C ASP A 200 -3.93 -19.31 -12.79
N ILE A 201 -3.21 -20.12 -12.01
CA ILE A 201 -2.36 -19.65 -10.92
C ILE A 201 -1.12 -18.88 -11.41
N LEU A 202 -0.77 -19.00 -12.69
CA LEU A 202 0.30 -18.25 -13.35
C LEU A 202 -0.19 -16.90 -13.90
N ASP A 203 -1.50 -16.61 -13.82
CA ASP A 203 -2.06 -15.33 -14.24
C ASP A 203 -1.93 -14.29 -13.10
N PRO A 204 -1.06 -13.28 -13.24
CA PRO A 204 -0.86 -12.27 -12.19
C PRO A 204 -2.06 -11.33 -12.02
N THR A 205 -3.10 -11.43 -12.86
CA THR A 205 -4.37 -10.70 -12.70
C THR A 205 -5.36 -11.45 -11.79
N LYS A 206 -4.95 -12.60 -11.22
CA LYS A 206 -5.79 -13.48 -10.40
C LYS A 206 -5.30 -13.60 -8.95
N ILE A 207 -6.25 -13.47 -8.03
CA ILE A 207 -6.07 -13.84 -6.63
C ILE A 207 -6.37 -15.32 -6.43
N ILE A 208 -5.82 -15.89 -5.35
CA ILE A 208 -6.35 -17.11 -4.75
C ILE A 208 -7.13 -16.67 -3.51
N PRO A 209 -8.48 -16.78 -3.49
CA PRO A 209 -9.27 -16.43 -2.32
C PRO A 209 -8.77 -17.15 -1.06
N GLU A 210 -8.70 -16.44 0.07
CA GLU A 210 -8.20 -16.99 1.33
C GLU A 210 -9.11 -18.09 1.89
N GLU A 211 -10.37 -18.11 1.47
CA GLU A 211 -11.36 -19.13 1.79
C GLU A 211 -11.07 -20.46 1.07
N LEU A 212 -10.34 -20.43 -0.05
CA LEU A 212 -9.90 -21.64 -0.77
C LEU A 212 -8.53 -22.11 -0.27
N VAL A 213 -7.59 -21.17 -0.10
CA VAL A 213 -6.26 -21.45 0.46
C VAL A 213 -5.97 -20.45 1.57
N PRO A 214 -6.11 -20.85 2.85
CA PRO A 214 -5.83 -19.97 3.97
C PRO A 214 -4.37 -19.53 4.01
N VAL A 215 -4.15 -18.27 4.40
CA VAL A 215 -2.80 -17.73 4.63
C VAL A 215 -2.22 -18.32 5.91
N ARG A 216 -1.06 -18.98 5.81
CA ARG A 216 -0.33 -19.52 6.96
C ARG A 216 0.77 -18.55 7.38
N ILE A 217 0.74 -18.09 8.62
CA ILE A 217 1.76 -17.18 9.16
C ILE A 217 3.06 -17.96 9.44
N VAL A 218 4.17 -17.49 8.87
CA VAL A 218 5.49 -18.13 8.92
C VAL A 218 6.60 -17.21 9.44
N GLY A 219 6.32 -15.93 9.67
CA GLY A 219 7.31 -14.99 10.18
C GLY A 219 6.72 -13.64 10.57
N ARG A 220 7.57 -12.77 11.10
CA ARG A 220 7.22 -11.40 11.51
C ARG A 220 8.31 -10.44 11.06
N LEU A 221 7.89 -9.35 10.44
CA LEU A 221 8.70 -8.20 10.07
C LEU A 221 8.46 -7.10 11.08
N VAL A 222 9.55 -6.54 11.63
CA VAL A 222 9.53 -5.35 12.49
C VAL A 222 10.49 -4.34 11.89
N LEU A 223 10.05 -3.10 11.70
CA LEU A 223 10.91 -2.00 11.28
C LEU A 223 11.28 -1.16 12.50
N ASP A 224 12.51 -1.31 12.99
CA ASP A 224 12.96 -0.75 14.26
C ASP A 224 14.01 0.35 14.12
N ARG A 225 14.41 0.69 12.89
CA ARG A 225 15.45 1.69 12.64
C ARG A 225 15.22 2.45 11.33
N VAL A 226 15.44 3.76 11.39
CA VAL A 226 15.47 4.63 10.20
C VAL A 226 16.87 4.65 9.56
N VAL A 227 16.95 5.16 8.34
CA VAL A 227 18.21 5.38 7.63
C VAL A 227 18.97 6.58 8.18
N ASP A 228 20.30 6.54 8.16
CA ASP A 228 21.15 7.68 8.49
C ASP A 228 21.21 8.66 7.32
N ASN A 229 21.23 8.14 6.08
CA ASN A 229 21.24 8.95 4.88
C ASN A 229 20.30 8.37 3.81
N PHE A 230 19.23 9.12 3.53
CA PHE A 230 18.22 8.74 2.55
C PHE A 230 18.80 8.41 1.17
N PHE A 231 19.78 9.17 0.69
CA PHE A 231 20.36 8.92 -0.63
C PHE A 231 21.24 7.66 -0.64
N ALA A 232 22.10 7.49 0.38
CA ALA A 232 23.02 6.37 0.49
C ALA A 232 22.31 5.02 0.65
N GLU A 233 21.16 5.03 1.34
CA GLU A 233 20.45 3.80 1.70
C GLU A 233 19.16 3.66 0.88
N THR A 234 18.22 4.60 0.99
CA THR A 234 16.89 4.49 0.35
C THR A 234 16.88 4.76 -1.16
N GLU A 235 17.67 5.70 -1.66
CA GLU A 235 17.73 5.99 -3.10
C GLU A 235 18.64 4.98 -3.82
N GLN A 236 19.75 4.55 -3.19
CA GLN A 236 20.74 3.66 -3.81
C GLN A 236 20.46 2.16 -3.62
N VAL A 237 19.51 1.77 -2.76
CA VAL A 237 19.09 0.37 -2.69
C VAL A 237 18.59 -0.12 -4.05
N ALA A 238 18.97 -1.35 -4.41
CA ALA A 238 18.50 -2.06 -5.58
C ALA A 238 17.84 -3.36 -5.13
N PHE A 239 16.56 -3.50 -5.45
CA PHE A 239 15.83 -4.77 -5.34
C PHE A 239 15.80 -5.43 -6.71
N CYS A 240 15.88 -6.76 -6.78
CA CYS A 240 15.71 -7.50 -8.04
C CYS A 240 14.92 -8.79 -7.80
N THR A 241 13.87 -9.05 -8.58
CA THR A 241 13.06 -10.28 -8.42
C THR A 241 13.83 -11.56 -8.69
N GLN A 242 14.91 -11.49 -9.47
CA GLN A 242 15.80 -12.62 -9.70
C GLN A 242 16.67 -12.98 -8.48
N ASN A 243 16.76 -12.11 -7.46
CA ASN A 243 17.49 -12.38 -6.23
C ASN A 243 16.65 -13.29 -5.33
N ILE A 244 16.68 -14.59 -5.62
CA ILE A 244 16.13 -15.66 -4.79
C ILE A 244 17.27 -16.42 -4.11
N VAL A 245 16.92 -17.23 -3.11
CA VAL A 245 17.85 -18.09 -2.36
C VAL A 245 17.42 -19.54 -2.49
N ARG A 246 18.32 -20.48 -2.20
CA ARG A 246 18.04 -21.92 -2.25
C ARG A 246 16.77 -22.25 -1.45
N GLY A 247 15.90 -23.03 -2.07
CA GLY A 247 14.59 -23.41 -1.53
C GLY A 247 13.43 -22.50 -1.98
N ILE A 248 13.69 -21.46 -2.76
CA ILE A 248 12.69 -20.69 -3.50
C ILE A 248 13.04 -20.79 -4.98
N ASP A 249 12.04 -20.95 -5.85
CA ASP A 249 12.21 -20.91 -7.31
C ASP A 249 11.03 -20.20 -7.98
N PHE A 250 11.17 -19.96 -9.28
CA PHE A 250 10.18 -19.27 -10.11
C PHE A 250 9.11 -20.22 -10.66
N THR A 251 8.07 -19.61 -11.21
CA THR A 251 7.08 -20.28 -12.07
C THR A 251 7.10 -19.66 -13.46
N ASN A 252 6.26 -20.18 -14.35
CA ASN A 252 6.10 -19.68 -15.72
C ASN A 252 5.11 -18.50 -15.83
N ASP A 253 4.86 -17.76 -14.75
CA ASP A 253 4.14 -16.48 -14.79
C ASP A 253 4.86 -15.52 -15.78
N PRO A 254 4.23 -15.14 -16.91
CA PRO A 254 4.91 -14.42 -17.97
C PRO A 254 5.23 -12.96 -17.61
N LEU A 255 4.60 -12.40 -16.58
CA LEU A 255 4.98 -11.10 -16.04
C LEU A 255 6.23 -11.23 -15.15
N LEU A 256 6.28 -12.22 -14.26
CA LEU A 256 7.44 -12.48 -13.41
C LEU A 256 8.71 -12.75 -14.23
N GLN A 257 8.58 -13.57 -15.28
CA GLN A 257 9.69 -13.91 -16.17
C GLN A 257 10.34 -12.66 -16.79
N GLY A 258 9.55 -11.70 -17.29
CA GLY A 258 10.10 -10.45 -17.82
C GLY A 258 10.60 -9.48 -16.75
N ARG A 259 10.03 -9.53 -15.54
CA ARG A 259 10.57 -8.77 -14.38
C ARG A 259 11.99 -9.23 -14.05
N ASN A 260 12.27 -10.53 -14.06
CA ASN A 260 13.60 -11.06 -13.72
C ASN A 260 14.72 -10.45 -14.58
N PHE A 261 14.45 -10.14 -15.85
CA PHE A 261 15.37 -9.38 -16.70
C PHE A 261 15.50 -7.90 -16.29
N SER A 262 14.36 -7.21 -16.16
CA SER A 262 14.29 -5.74 -16.08
C SER A 262 15.02 -5.13 -14.87
N TYR A 263 14.91 -5.76 -13.70
CA TYR A 263 15.42 -5.16 -12.47
C TYR A 263 16.95 -5.04 -12.45
N LEU A 264 17.68 -6.00 -13.02
CA LEU A 264 19.13 -5.90 -13.14
C LEU A 264 19.52 -4.85 -14.18
N ASP A 265 18.91 -4.90 -15.36
CA ASP A 265 19.21 -4.01 -16.49
C ASP A 265 19.08 -2.53 -16.11
N THR A 266 17.99 -2.17 -15.43
CA THR A 266 17.75 -0.78 -15.01
C THR A 266 18.81 -0.27 -14.01
N GLN A 267 19.40 -1.14 -13.17
CA GLN A 267 20.43 -0.71 -12.21
C GLN A 267 21.71 -0.25 -12.90
N LEU A 268 22.06 -0.85 -14.03
CA LEU A 268 23.28 -0.51 -14.77
C LEU A 268 23.31 0.97 -15.14
N LYS A 269 22.14 1.54 -15.47
CA LYS A 269 22.00 2.97 -15.74
C LYS A 269 21.71 3.78 -14.48
N ARG A 270 20.76 3.34 -13.64
CA ARG A 270 20.30 4.10 -12.48
C ARG A 270 21.40 4.32 -11.43
N LEU A 271 22.22 3.29 -11.19
CA LEU A 271 23.36 3.32 -10.27
C LEU A 271 24.70 3.45 -11.03
N GLY A 272 24.64 3.56 -12.36
CA GLY A 272 25.77 3.88 -13.23
C GLY A 272 26.87 2.83 -13.29
N SER A 273 26.66 1.63 -12.74
CA SER A 273 27.72 0.65 -12.54
C SER A 273 27.17 -0.78 -12.46
N PRO A 274 27.88 -1.80 -12.98
CA PRO A 274 27.60 -3.21 -12.68
C PRO A 274 27.99 -3.61 -11.25
N ASN A 275 28.82 -2.80 -10.57
CA ASN A 275 29.28 -2.98 -9.19
C ASN A 275 28.33 -2.35 -8.17
N PHE A 276 27.08 -2.05 -8.54
CA PHE A 276 26.09 -1.49 -7.61
C PHE A 276 25.80 -2.41 -6.41
N THR A 277 26.10 -3.70 -6.54
CA THR A 277 26.04 -4.70 -5.47
C THR A 277 27.10 -4.47 -4.38
N GLN A 278 28.16 -3.71 -4.65
CA GLN A 278 29.18 -3.34 -3.66
C GLN A 278 28.75 -2.16 -2.79
N LEU A 279 27.69 -1.43 -3.16
CA LEU A 279 27.16 -0.37 -2.32
C LEU A 279 26.73 -0.94 -0.96
N PRO A 280 27.02 -0.30 0.18
CA PRO A 280 26.84 -0.90 1.51
C PRO A 280 25.42 -1.44 1.79
N ILE A 281 24.40 -0.78 1.24
CA ILE A 281 23.00 -1.18 1.39
C ILE A 281 22.62 -2.39 0.52
N ASN A 282 23.34 -2.62 -0.59
CA ASN A 282 23.10 -3.74 -1.52
C ASN A 282 23.98 -4.94 -1.24
N ALA A 283 25.15 -4.72 -0.61
CA ALA A 283 26.12 -5.77 -0.33
C ALA A 283 25.52 -6.87 0.56
N PRO A 284 25.70 -8.16 0.19
CA PRO A 284 25.28 -9.26 1.04
C PRO A 284 26.01 -9.23 2.39
N LYS A 285 25.37 -9.80 3.41
CA LYS A 285 25.93 -9.89 4.79
C LYS A 285 26.47 -11.28 5.11
N CYS A 286 26.43 -12.20 4.15
CA CYS A 286 27.04 -13.53 4.21
C CYS A 286 28.36 -13.56 3.42
N PRO A 287 29.19 -14.61 3.59
CA PRO A 287 30.31 -14.86 2.69
C PRO A 287 29.83 -15.01 1.24
N PHE A 288 30.57 -14.43 0.31
CA PHE A 288 30.39 -14.63 -1.12
C PHE A 288 31.77 -14.54 -1.79
N ALA A 289 31.96 -15.30 -2.85
CA ALA A 289 33.17 -15.26 -3.64
C ALA A 289 32.84 -15.59 -5.09
N HIS A 290 33.47 -14.88 -6.02
CA HIS A 290 33.27 -15.05 -7.45
C HIS A 290 34.54 -14.67 -8.19
N PHE A 291 34.54 -14.89 -9.50
CA PHE A 291 35.64 -14.50 -10.39
C PHE A 291 35.42 -13.19 -11.15
N GLN A 292 34.29 -12.51 -10.97
CA GLN A 292 34.02 -11.22 -11.62
C GLN A 292 35.06 -10.16 -11.22
N GLN A 293 35.48 -9.34 -12.18
CA GLN A 293 36.51 -8.31 -12.06
C GLN A 293 36.06 -7.03 -12.78
N ASP A 294 36.78 -5.92 -12.55
CA ASP A 294 36.62 -4.64 -13.23
C ASP A 294 35.22 -4.00 -13.08
N GLY A 295 34.80 -3.20 -14.08
CA GLY A 295 33.55 -2.43 -14.05
C GLY A 295 33.70 -1.03 -13.46
N HIS A 296 32.84 -0.11 -13.90
CA HIS A 296 32.82 1.27 -13.37
C HIS A 296 32.57 1.25 -11.86
N MET A 297 33.21 2.13 -11.07
CA MET A 297 33.06 2.18 -9.61
C MET A 297 33.34 0.85 -8.88
N ALA A 298 34.23 0.01 -9.42
CA ALA A 298 34.77 -1.12 -8.66
C ALA A 298 35.53 -0.59 -7.43
N VAL A 299 35.05 -0.89 -6.23
CA VAL A 299 35.69 -0.50 -4.96
C VAL A 299 36.52 -1.66 -4.43
N GLU A 300 35.96 -2.87 -4.48
CA GLU A 300 36.60 -4.10 -4.05
C GLU A 300 36.49 -5.16 -5.15
N ASN A 301 37.60 -5.82 -5.50
CA ASN A 301 37.65 -6.91 -6.46
C ASN A 301 38.30 -8.15 -5.83
N PRO A 302 37.93 -9.38 -6.26
CA PRO A 302 38.60 -10.59 -5.83
C PRO A 302 40.11 -10.52 -6.11
N ALA A 303 40.93 -10.73 -5.08
CA ALA A 303 42.39 -10.77 -5.20
C ALA A 303 42.88 -12.20 -5.49
N GLY A 304 44.01 -12.32 -6.18
CA GLY A 304 44.62 -13.61 -6.49
C GLY A 304 45.02 -13.73 -7.96
N ARG A 305 45.45 -14.94 -8.35
CA ARG A 305 45.96 -15.21 -9.71
C ARG A 305 44.87 -15.55 -10.72
N ALA A 306 43.82 -16.24 -10.29
CA ALA A 306 42.75 -16.73 -11.14
C ALA A 306 41.51 -15.81 -11.12
N ASN A 307 40.97 -15.53 -12.30
CA ASN A 307 39.70 -14.86 -12.54
C ASN A 307 38.79 -15.67 -13.48
N TYR A 308 38.96 -17.00 -13.50
CA TYR A 308 38.23 -17.92 -14.38
C TYR A 308 38.11 -19.32 -13.76
N GLU A 309 37.11 -20.07 -14.21
CA GLU A 309 36.87 -21.47 -13.83
C GLU A 309 36.46 -22.30 -15.07
N PRO A 310 36.95 -23.55 -15.23
CA PRO A 310 37.93 -24.24 -14.38
C PRO A 310 39.37 -23.72 -14.56
N ASN A 311 40.20 -23.85 -13.51
CA ASN A 311 41.62 -23.49 -13.55
C ASN A 311 42.52 -24.49 -12.77
N SER A 312 43.82 -24.53 -13.10
CA SER A 312 44.80 -25.52 -12.62
C SER A 312 45.74 -25.05 -11.50
N TRP A 313 45.64 -23.80 -11.05
CA TRP A 313 46.47 -23.24 -9.96
C TRP A 313 46.39 -24.10 -8.70
N PRO A 314 47.38 -24.13 -7.79
CA PRO A 314 47.28 -24.92 -6.56
C PRO A 314 46.66 -24.14 -5.40
N GLY A 315 46.10 -24.83 -4.40
CA GLY A 315 45.64 -24.22 -3.15
C GLY A 315 44.69 -23.02 -3.35
N ASP A 316 44.89 -21.98 -2.54
CA ASP A 316 44.06 -20.77 -2.55
C ASP A 316 44.19 -19.95 -3.86
N GLU A 317 45.28 -20.13 -4.62
CA GLU A 317 45.42 -19.47 -5.94
C GLU A 317 44.40 -19.96 -6.96
N ARG A 318 43.72 -21.10 -6.69
CA ARG A 318 42.57 -21.56 -7.49
C ARG A 318 41.38 -20.63 -7.43
N GLY A 319 41.24 -19.83 -6.36
CA GLY A 319 40.04 -19.04 -6.09
C GLY A 319 38.81 -19.90 -5.74
N PRO A 320 37.61 -19.29 -5.71
CA PRO A 320 36.37 -19.94 -5.29
C PRO A 320 35.99 -21.16 -6.14
N ARG A 321 35.19 -22.06 -5.57
CA ARG A 321 34.57 -23.21 -6.25
C ARG A 321 33.11 -23.29 -5.88
N GLU A 322 32.30 -23.71 -6.84
CA GLU A 322 30.91 -24.09 -6.58
C GLU A 322 30.86 -25.26 -5.58
N ASP A 323 29.88 -25.22 -4.69
CA ASP A 323 29.52 -26.36 -3.84
C ASP A 323 28.42 -27.14 -4.56
N PRO A 324 28.71 -28.33 -5.13
CA PRO A 324 27.73 -29.08 -5.92
C PRO A 324 26.61 -29.69 -5.08
N GLU A 325 26.71 -29.72 -3.75
CA GLU A 325 25.66 -30.24 -2.87
C GLU A 325 24.72 -29.13 -2.37
N ARG A 326 25.27 -27.92 -2.16
CA ARG A 326 24.55 -26.78 -1.58
C ARG A 326 24.32 -25.62 -2.54
N GLY A 327 24.83 -25.71 -3.76
CA GLY A 327 24.61 -24.74 -4.83
C GLY A 327 23.12 -24.53 -5.13
N PHE A 328 22.81 -23.38 -5.73
CA PHE A 328 21.45 -23.15 -6.23
C PHE A 328 21.21 -24.02 -7.46
N GLU A 329 20.17 -24.84 -7.40
CA GLU A 329 19.69 -25.62 -8.53
C GLU A 329 18.23 -25.23 -8.81
N SER A 330 17.93 -24.89 -10.07
CA SER A 330 16.55 -24.73 -10.48
C SER A 330 15.83 -26.08 -10.40
N LEU A 331 14.58 -26.03 -9.97
CA LEU A 331 13.67 -27.16 -9.99
C LEU A 331 13.61 -27.74 -11.40
N ALA A 332 13.88 -29.04 -11.50
CA ALA A 332 13.79 -29.76 -12.77
C ALA A 332 12.33 -29.86 -13.23
N THR A 333 11.93 -29.02 -14.18
CA THR A 333 10.62 -29.09 -14.86
C THR A 333 10.78 -29.59 -16.29
N THR A 334 9.74 -30.25 -16.81
CA THR A 334 9.68 -30.63 -18.23
C THR A 334 8.81 -29.64 -18.98
N GLU A 335 9.45 -28.79 -19.79
CA GLU A 335 8.74 -27.83 -20.65
C GLU A 335 8.45 -28.46 -22.02
N VAL A 336 7.18 -28.58 -22.40
CA VAL A 336 6.74 -29.16 -23.68
C VAL A 336 5.89 -28.15 -24.44
N GLY A 337 6.28 -27.85 -25.67
CA GLY A 337 5.49 -26.98 -26.53
C GLY A 337 6.28 -26.42 -27.71
N GLU A 338 5.57 -25.78 -28.63
CA GLU A 338 6.19 -25.02 -29.70
C GLU A 338 6.57 -23.62 -29.22
N LYS A 339 7.69 -23.09 -29.74
CA LYS A 339 8.07 -21.69 -29.52
C LYS A 339 7.05 -20.76 -30.21
N ARG A 340 6.23 -20.07 -29.43
CA ARG A 340 5.16 -19.19 -29.93
C ARG A 340 5.08 -17.90 -29.08
N ARG A 341 4.47 -16.85 -29.63
CA ARG A 341 4.05 -15.65 -28.90
C ARG A 341 2.52 -15.65 -28.84
N VAL A 342 1.97 -16.24 -27.80
CA VAL A 342 0.53 -16.39 -27.61
C VAL A 342 0.19 -16.20 -26.14
N ARG A 343 -0.98 -15.63 -25.86
CA ARG A 343 -1.57 -15.65 -24.51
C ARG A 343 -2.39 -16.95 -24.39
N PRO A 344 -2.23 -17.75 -23.32
CA PRO A 344 -3.03 -18.96 -23.15
C PRO A 344 -4.51 -18.62 -22.94
N GLY A 345 -5.40 -19.51 -23.40
CA GLY A 345 -6.84 -19.34 -23.23
C GLY A 345 -7.30 -19.36 -21.77
N SER A 346 -6.51 -19.96 -20.86
CA SER A 346 -6.76 -19.96 -19.41
C SER A 346 -6.72 -18.55 -18.80
N PHE A 347 -6.05 -17.61 -19.46
CA PHE A 347 -5.93 -16.21 -19.02
C PHE A 347 -7.05 -15.31 -19.58
N ALA A 348 -7.99 -15.84 -20.38
CA ALA A 348 -9.00 -15.05 -21.08
C ALA A 348 -10.16 -14.55 -20.20
N ASP A 349 -10.23 -14.96 -18.92
CA ASP A 349 -11.19 -14.41 -17.97
C ASP A 349 -10.69 -13.09 -17.40
N HIS A 350 -11.46 -12.02 -17.60
CA HIS A 350 -11.06 -10.67 -17.22
C HIS A 350 -12.02 -10.01 -16.23
N TYR A 351 -13.14 -10.65 -15.92
CA TYR A 351 -14.25 -10.00 -15.21
C TYR A 351 -14.74 -10.77 -13.99
N SER A 352 -14.59 -12.10 -13.93
CA SER A 352 -15.16 -12.88 -12.82
C SER A 352 -14.62 -12.47 -11.46
N GLN A 353 -13.28 -12.33 -11.32
CA GLN A 353 -12.71 -11.88 -10.06
C GLN A 353 -12.83 -10.37 -9.83
N ALA A 354 -12.98 -9.56 -10.88
CA ALA A 354 -13.36 -8.15 -10.72
C ALA A 354 -14.73 -8.04 -10.04
N ARG A 355 -15.69 -8.88 -10.46
CA ARG A 355 -17.00 -9.00 -9.84
C ARG A 355 -16.90 -9.56 -8.42
N GLN A 356 -16.14 -10.63 -8.23
CA GLN A 356 -15.91 -11.21 -6.89
C GLN A 356 -15.38 -10.18 -5.91
N PHE A 357 -14.39 -9.36 -6.32
CA PHE A 357 -13.89 -8.27 -5.48
C PHE A 357 -15.02 -7.29 -5.14
N LEU A 358 -15.75 -6.78 -6.12
CA LEU A 358 -16.85 -5.84 -5.92
C LEU A 358 -17.94 -6.39 -4.98
N ASP A 359 -18.33 -7.67 -5.17
CA ASP A 359 -19.32 -8.38 -4.37
C ASP A 359 -18.83 -8.65 -2.92
N SER A 360 -17.52 -8.55 -2.68
CA SER A 360 -16.91 -8.71 -1.36
C SER A 360 -16.82 -7.41 -0.56
N GLN A 361 -17.16 -6.27 -1.18
CA GLN A 361 -17.04 -4.96 -0.54
C GLN A 361 -18.27 -4.65 0.31
N MET A 362 -18.06 -3.94 1.42
CA MET A 362 -19.16 -3.36 2.18
C MET A 362 -19.86 -2.27 1.34
N PRO A 363 -21.14 -1.94 1.62
CA PRO A 363 -21.88 -0.95 0.83
C PRO A 363 -21.17 0.41 0.69
N ILE A 364 -20.47 0.85 1.74
CA ILE A 364 -19.69 2.09 1.73
C ILE A 364 -18.48 1.99 0.79
N GLU A 365 -17.75 0.88 0.82
CA GLU A 365 -16.59 0.63 -0.02
C GLU A 365 -17.00 0.53 -1.50
N ARG A 366 -18.11 -0.16 -1.82
CA ARG A 366 -18.68 -0.20 -3.17
C ARG A 366 -18.98 1.20 -3.69
N ARG A 367 -19.55 2.07 -2.85
CA ARG A 367 -19.82 3.48 -3.20
C ARG A 367 -18.53 4.27 -3.43
N HIS A 368 -17.51 4.09 -2.59
CA HIS A 368 -16.22 4.75 -2.79
C HIS A 368 -15.57 4.33 -4.11
N ILE A 369 -15.69 3.06 -4.51
CA ILE A 369 -15.24 2.58 -5.82
C ILE A 369 -16.01 3.30 -6.93
N ALA A 370 -17.34 3.35 -6.88
CA ALA A 370 -18.15 4.04 -7.89
C ALA A 370 -17.80 5.54 -7.98
N LYS A 371 -17.75 6.25 -6.84
CA LYS A 371 -17.33 7.66 -6.76
C LYS A 371 -15.93 7.88 -7.36
N SER A 372 -15.01 6.94 -7.19
CA SER A 372 -13.65 7.03 -7.72
C SER A 372 -13.61 6.85 -9.24
N PHE A 373 -14.35 5.88 -9.79
CA PHE A 373 -14.52 5.76 -11.25
C PHE A 373 -15.13 7.01 -11.85
N VAL A 374 -16.19 7.56 -11.23
CA VAL A 374 -16.83 8.80 -11.68
C VAL A 374 -15.84 9.96 -11.63
N PHE A 375 -15.10 10.12 -10.53
CA PHE A 375 -14.09 11.18 -10.41
C PHE A 375 -13.02 11.07 -11.49
N GLU A 376 -12.41 9.91 -11.67
CA GLU A 376 -11.32 9.69 -12.64
C GLU A 376 -11.81 9.88 -14.08
N LEU A 377 -12.92 9.24 -14.45
CA LEU A 377 -13.48 9.34 -15.81
C LEU A 377 -14.06 10.72 -16.12
N SER A 378 -14.46 11.52 -15.11
CA SER A 378 -14.87 12.91 -15.32
C SER A 378 -13.73 13.81 -15.80
N LYS A 379 -12.47 13.40 -15.57
CA LYS A 379 -11.26 14.12 -16.00
C LYS A 379 -10.77 13.69 -17.39
N VAL A 380 -11.22 12.55 -17.90
CA VAL A 380 -10.90 12.07 -19.26
C VAL A 380 -11.63 12.93 -20.27
N GLU A 381 -10.94 13.64 -21.17
CA GLU A 381 -11.55 14.59 -22.10
C GLU A 381 -12.42 13.90 -23.17
N ARG A 382 -11.99 12.73 -23.67
CA ARG A 382 -12.68 11.99 -24.73
C ARG A 382 -13.88 11.18 -24.21
N PRO A 383 -15.12 11.52 -24.60
CA PRO A 383 -16.30 10.80 -24.13
C PRO A 383 -16.35 9.33 -24.54
N ASP A 384 -15.79 8.98 -25.71
CA ASP A 384 -15.80 7.60 -26.22
C ASP A 384 -14.95 6.64 -25.36
N ILE A 385 -13.92 7.15 -24.68
CA ILE A 385 -13.14 6.40 -23.69
C ILE A 385 -14.00 6.10 -22.47
N ARG A 386 -14.72 7.12 -21.95
CA ARG A 386 -15.63 6.97 -20.81
C ARG A 386 -16.71 5.93 -21.09
N GLU A 387 -17.35 6.03 -22.27
CA GLU A 387 -18.37 5.08 -22.72
C GLU A 387 -17.80 3.65 -22.84
N ARG A 388 -16.59 3.48 -23.37
CA ARG A 388 -15.94 2.17 -23.48
C ARG A 388 -15.62 1.55 -22.12
N MET A 389 -15.17 2.36 -21.16
CA MET A 389 -14.91 1.87 -19.81
C MET A 389 -16.21 1.43 -19.14
N VAL A 390 -17.28 2.23 -19.22
CA VAL A 390 -18.61 1.84 -18.70
C VAL A 390 -19.12 0.57 -19.39
N ALA A 391 -18.93 0.41 -20.70
CA ALA A 391 -19.27 -0.81 -21.43
C ALA A 391 -18.56 -2.07 -20.89
N ASN A 392 -17.31 -1.96 -20.45
CA ASN A 392 -16.58 -3.03 -19.77
C ASN A 392 -17.11 -3.28 -18.36
N LEU A 393 -17.43 -2.23 -17.58
CA LEU A 393 -17.98 -2.37 -16.22
C LEU A 393 -19.29 -3.16 -16.20
N ARG A 394 -20.08 -3.11 -17.27
CA ARG A 394 -21.29 -3.96 -17.43
C ARG A 394 -20.99 -5.46 -17.37
N ASN A 395 -19.77 -5.89 -17.73
CA ASN A 395 -19.34 -7.29 -17.57
C ASN A 395 -18.98 -7.65 -16.12
N VAL A 396 -18.68 -6.66 -15.29
CA VAL A 396 -18.47 -6.83 -13.85
C VAL A 396 -19.83 -6.92 -13.16
N ASP A 397 -20.61 -5.85 -13.23
CA ASP A 397 -21.95 -5.76 -12.63
C ASP A 397 -22.79 -4.66 -13.31
N GLU A 398 -24.05 -4.96 -13.64
CA GLU A 398 -24.91 -4.02 -14.39
C GLU A 398 -25.36 -2.83 -13.54
N ASP A 399 -25.69 -3.06 -12.25
CA ASP A 399 -26.14 -2.00 -11.35
C ASP A 399 -24.99 -1.04 -11.03
N PHE A 400 -23.80 -1.58 -10.76
CA PHE A 400 -22.58 -0.79 -10.58
C PHE A 400 -22.24 0.04 -11.82
N ALA A 401 -22.32 -0.56 -13.01
CA ALA A 401 -22.06 0.18 -14.25
C ALA A 401 -23.08 1.31 -14.47
N THR A 402 -24.35 1.08 -14.09
CA THR A 402 -25.41 2.09 -14.15
C THR A 402 -25.13 3.23 -13.18
N GLU A 403 -24.73 2.94 -11.94
CA GLU A 403 -24.32 3.96 -10.95
C GLU A 403 -23.18 4.85 -11.48
N VAL A 404 -22.15 4.25 -12.09
CA VAL A 404 -21.05 5.00 -12.70
C VAL A 404 -21.51 5.81 -13.92
N ALA A 405 -22.37 5.24 -14.77
CA ALA A 405 -22.91 5.93 -15.94
C ALA A 405 -23.75 7.16 -15.56
N ASP A 406 -24.60 7.02 -14.53
CA ASP A 406 -25.44 8.09 -13.98
C ASP A 406 -24.57 9.17 -13.34
N GLY A 407 -23.55 8.79 -12.56
CA GLY A 407 -22.60 9.73 -11.97
C GLY A 407 -21.79 10.53 -13.00
N LEU A 408 -21.53 9.94 -14.18
CA LEU A 408 -20.92 10.62 -15.32
C LEU A 408 -21.92 11.42 -16.17
N GLY A 409 -23.22 11.28 -15.93
CA GLY A 409 -24.27 11.92 -16.71
C GLY A 409 -24.30 11.45 -18.16
N LEU A 410 -24.01 10.16 -18.43
CA LEU A 410 -24.05 9.63 -19.79
C LEU A 410 -25.49 9.67 -20.34
N PRO A 411 -25.72 10.19 -21.56
CA PRO A 411 -27.08 10.36 -22.09
C PRO A 411 -27.77 9.03 -22.42
N LYS A 412 -26.99 7.96 -22.57
CA LYS A 412 -27.46 6.60 -22.79
C LYS A 412 -26.44 5.62 -22.22
N MET A 413 -26.93 4.47 -21.75
CA MET A 413 -26.05 3.37 -21.37
C MET A 413 -25.34 2.79 -22.61
N PRO A 414 -24.01 2.70 -22.64
CA PRO A 414 -23.29 2.13 -23.77
C PRO A 414 -23.56 0.62 -23.87
N ALA A 415 -23.43 0.07 -25.08
CA ALA A 415 -23.58 -1.36 -25.31
C ALA A 415 -22.50 -2.13 -24.53
N LYS A 416 -22.89 -3.21 -23.85
CA LYS A 416 -21.98 -4.10 -23.11
C LYS A 416 -20.87 -4.59 -24.02
N SER A 417 -19.61 -4.46 -23.58
CA SER A 417 -18.48 -4.93 -24.37
C SER A 417 -18.48 -6.46 -24.45
N LYS A 418 -17.94 -7.02 -25.55
CA LYS A 418 -17.86 -8.47 -25.74
C LYS A 418 -16.66 -9.01 -24.95
N PRO A 419 -16.86 -9.86 -23.93
CA PRO A 419 -15.75 -10.44 -23.18
C PRO A 419 -15.06 -11.56 -23.96
N ALA A 420 -13.77 -11.82 -23.69
CA ALA A 420 -13.01 -12.89 -24.33
C ALA A 420 -13.49 -14.28 -23.89
N LYS A 421 -13.83 -14.42 -22.60
CA LYS A 421 -14.53 -15.56 -21.99
C LYS A 421 -15.75 -15.04 -21.24
N ALA A 422 -16.86 -15.78 -21.25
CA ALA A 422 -18.04 -15.40 -20.48
C ALA A 422 -17.69 -15.32 -18.97
N PRO A 423 -18.00 -14.21 -18.27
CA PRO A 423 -17.71 -14.08 -16.85
C PRO A 423 -18.49 -15.10 -16.02
N ILE A 424 -17.85 -15.65 -14.99
CA ILE A 424 -18.47 -16.47 -13.96
C ILE A 424 -19.12 -15.52 -12.96
N THR A 425 -20.44 -15.48 -12.93
CA THR A 425 -21.21 -14.53 -12.09
C THR A 425 -21.54 -15.05 -10.69
N GLY A 426 -21.24 -16.32 -10.40
CA GLY A 426 -21.58 -17.01 -9.14
C GLY A 426 -20.39 -17.31 -8.24
N LEU A 427 -19.24 -16.65 -8.43
CA LEU A 427 -18.11 -16.82 -7.52
C LEU A 427 -18.50 -16.33 -6.11
N PRO A 428 -18.24 -17.10 -5.03
CA PRO A 428 -18.52 -16.65 -3.68
C PRO A 428 -17.74 -15.36 -3.34
N PRO A 429 -18.35 -14.39 -2.64
CA PRO A 429 -17.60 -13.27 -2.06
C PRO A 429 -16.47 -13.78 -1.15
N SER A 430 -15.39 -13.02 -1.08
CA SER A 430 -14.23 -13.25 -0.23
C SER A 430 -14.13 -12.10 0.78
N PRO A 431 -14.70 -12.24 1.99
CA PRO A 431 -14.71 -11.18 3.00
C PRO A 431 -13.33 -10.60 3.31
N ALA A 432 -12.25 -11.39 3.16
CA ALA A 432 -10.87 -10.93 3.35
C ALA A 432 -10.47 -9.75 2.45
N LEU A 433 -11.20 -9.49 1.36
CA LEU A 433 -10.91 -8.42 0.42
C LEU A 433 -11.38 -7.04 0.91
N SER A 434 -12.35 -6.97 1.82
CA SER A 434 -12.87 -5.72 2.39
C SER A 434 -11.93 -5.15 3.46
N ILE A 435 -11.70 -3.84 3.45
CA ILE A 435 -11.00 -3.13 4.53
C ILE A 435 -11.94 -2.98 5.73
N VAL A 436 -13.18 -2.54 5.49
CA VAL A 436 -14.13 -2.20 6.56
C VAL A 436 -14.60 -3.45 7.32
N ALA A 437 -14.82 -4.57 6.64
CA ALA A 437 -15.20 -5.82 7.30
C ALA A 437 -14.06 -6.44 8.13
N ASN A 438 -12.82 -6.04 7.85
CA ASN A 438 -11.61 -6.50 8.54
C ASN A 438 -10.90 -5.33 9.26
N GLY A 439 -11.69 -4.37 9.76
CA GLY A 439 -11.19 -3.26 10.56
C GLY A 439 -10.46 -3.74 11.83
N PRO A 440 -9.57 -2.91 12.40
CA PRO A 440 -8.84 -3.25 13.62
C PRO A 440 -9.78 -3.36 14.82
N GLU A 441 -9.38 -4.13 15.83
CA GLU A 441 -10.07 -4.18 17.13
C GLU A 441 -9.57 -3.12 18.12
N SER A 442 -8.52 -2.37 17.77
CA SER A 442 -7.89 -1.35 18.63
C SER A 442 -7.63 -0.05 17.85
N PHE A 443 -7.46 1.04 18.59
CA PHE A 443 -7.05 2.33 18.02
C PHE A 443 -5.53 2.57 18.11
N ALA A 444 -4.76 1.57 18.54
CA ALA A 444 -3.31 1.64 18.66
C ALA A 444 -2.61 2.09 17.36
N GLY A 445 -1.53 2.85 17.50
CA GLY A 445 -0.70 3.35 16.41
C GLY A 445 -1.30 4.48 15.58
N ARG A 446 -2.51 4.95 15.89
CA ARG A 446 -3.21 6.08 15.24
C ARG A 446 -2.94 7.38 15.97
N LYS A 447 -3.27 8.51 15.34
CA LYS A 447 -2.97 9.85 15.86
C LYS A 447 -4.27 10.66 16.08
N VAL A 448 -4.37 11.32 17.23
CA VAL A 448 -5.44 12.26 17.58
C VAL A 448 -4.90 13.68 17.56
N GLY A 449 -5.52 14.55 16.78
CA GLY A 449 -5.25 15.99 16.79
C GLY A 449 -6.11 16.67 17.86
N MET A 450 -5.50 17.20 18.91
CA MET A 450 -6.21 17.80 20.05
C MET A 450 -6.08 19.33 20.02
N LEU A 451 -7.13 20.01 19.55
CA LEU A 451 -7.24 21.46 19.54
C LEU A 451 -7.58 21.99 20.94
N VAL A 452 -6.66 22.74 21.54
CA VAL A 452 -6.77 23.31 22.88
C VAL A 452 -6.65 24.84 22.83
N THR A 453 -7.46 25.54 23.61
CA THR A 453 -7.39 27.01 23.77
C THR A 453 -6.93 27.41 25.16
N ASP A 454 -6.50 28.66 25.32
CA ASP A 454 -6.27 29.25 26.65
C ASP A 454 -7.53 29.09 27.53
N GLY A 455 -7.33 28.71 28.80
CA GLY A 455 -8.37 28.44 29.79
C GLY A 455 -9.08 27.08 29.64
N ALA A 456 -8.66 26.22 28.71
CA ALA A 456 -9.25 24.88 28.58
C ALA A 456 -9.07 24.06 29.88
N ASP A 457 -10.03 23.18 30.17
CA ASP A 457 -10.04 22.42 31.41
C ASP A 457 -8.87 21.42 31.47
N ALA A 458 -7.95 21.63 32.40
CA ALA A 458 -6.75 20.82 32.54
C ALA A 458 -7.04 19.35 32.85
N ALA A 459 -8.10 19.06 33.63
CA ALA A 459 -8.46 17.69 33.99
C ALA A 459 -9.01 16.91 32.79
N LEU A 460 -9.84 17.56 31.95
CA LEU A 460 -10.37 16.93 30.74
C LEU A 460 -9.26 16.69 29.70
N VAL A 461 -8.35 17.66 29.53
CA VAL A 461 -7.19 17.53 28.64
C VAL A 461 -6.29 16.37 29.08
N SER A 462 -5.92 16.30 30.37
CA SER A 462 -5.06 15.24 30.89
C SER A 462 -5.73 13.87 30.75
N ALA A 463 -7.00 13.74 31.14
CA ALA A 463 -7.72 12.48 31.07
C ALA A 463 -7.82 11.93 29.65
N LEU A 464 -8.14 12.81 28.67
CA LEU A 464 -8.21 12.41 27.28
C LEU A 464 -6.84 12.00 26.74
N GLN A 465 -5.79 12.75 27.07
CA GLN A 465 -4.43 12.41 26.64
C GLN A 465 -3.96 11.07 27.24
N GLU A 466 -4.22 10.83 28.51
CA GLU A 466 -3.87 9.57 29.19
C GLU A 466 -4.62 8.38 28.60
N ALA A 467 -5.93 8.50 28.35
CA ALA A 467 -6.73 7.43 27.75
C ALA A 467 -6.25 7.07 26.32
N ILE A 468 -5.93 8.07 25.50
CA ILE A 468 -5.44 7.85 24.13
C ILE A 468 -4.05 7.17 24.16
N VAL A 469 -3.15 7.60 25.06
CA VAL A 469 -1.83 6.99 25.21
C VAL A 469 -1.92 5.57 25.77
N ALA A 470 -2.86 5.31 26.69
CA ALA A 470 -3.09 3.97 27.25
C ALA A 470 -3.58 2.95 26.19
N GLU A 471 -4.33 3.41 25.18
CA GLU A 471 -4.72 2.61 24.01
C GLU A 471 -3.55 2.37 23.03
N GLY A 472 -2.40 3.02 23.23
CA GLY A 472 -1.25 2.95 22.34
C GLY A 472 -1.36 3.86 21.11
N ALA A 473 -2.24 4.86 21.14
CA ALA A 473 -2.34 5.92 20.14
C ALA A 473 -1.49 7.15 20.54
N VAL A 474 -1.32 8.09 19.60
CA VAL A 474 -0.50 9.29 19.77
C VAL A 474 -1.39 10.53 19.81
N VAL A 475 -1.11 11.46 20.70
CA VAL A 475 -1.76 12.78 20.74
C VAL A 475 -0.82 13.83 20.18
N GLU A 476 -1.33 14.67 19.30
CA GLU A 476 -0.65 15.88 18.83
C GLU A 476 -1.50 17.09 19.22
N VAL A 477 -0.94 17.96 20.06
CA VAL A 477 -1.59 19.17 20.55
C VAL A 477 -1.54 20.25 19.49
N ILE A 478 -2.70 20.82 19.22
CA ILE A 478 -2.94 21.89 18.27
C ILE A 478 -3.45 23.07 19.08
N ALA A 479 -2.98 24.28 18.78
CA ALA A 479 -3.50 25.48 19.43
C ALA A 479 -3.63 26.65 18.43
N PRO A 480 -4.36 27.71 18.78
CA PRO A 480 -4.37 28.94 17.98
C PRO A 480 -2.97 29.56 17.78
N LYS A 481 -2.03 29.25 18.68
CA LYS A 481 -0.63 29.74 18.65
C LYS A 481 0.33 28.57 18.88
N ILE A 482 1.46 28.56 18.18
CA ILE A 482 2.47 27.49 18.32
C ILE A 482 3.11 27.43 19.71
N GLY A 483 3.09 28.54 20.47
CA GLY A 483 3.54 28.55 21.86
C GLY A 483 2.68 27.74 22.83
N GLY A 484 1.53 27.22 22.38
CA GLY A 484 0.62 26.45 23.21
C GLY A 484 -0.56 27.24 23.76
N ALA A 485 -1.18 26.65 24.79
CA ALA A 485 -2.30 27.22 25.54
C ALA A 485 -2.08 27.09 27.05
N THR A 486 -2.41 28.14 27.80
CA THR A 486 -2.40 28.10 29.28
C THR A 486 -3.71 27.50 29.76
N LEU A 487 -3.68 26.34 30.43
CA LEU A 487 -4.86 25.62 30.89
C LEU A 487 -5.49 26.27 32.14
N SER A 488 -6.65 25.77 32.57
CA SER A 488 -7.41 26.29 33.70
C SER A 488 -6.68 26.23 35.05
N ASP A 489 -5.68 25.36 35.19
CA ASP A 489 -4.80 25.25 36.36
C ASP A 489 -3.56 26.16 36.31
N GLY A 490 -3.40 26.92 35.22
CA GLY A 490 -2.27 27.80 34.96
C GLY A 490 -1.05 27.13 34.31
N ALA A 491 -1.10 25.82 34.03
CA ALA A 491 -0.04 25.14 33.31
C ALA A 491 -0.02 25.52 31.82
N LEU A 492 1.18 25.71 31.25
CA LEU A 492 1.34 25.89 29.81
C LEU A 492 1.43 24.51 29.14
N LEU A 493 0.48 24.20 28.27
CA LEU A 493 0.54 23.05 27.37
C LEU A 493 1.11 23.50 26.03
N GLU A 494 2.35 23.10 25.73
CA GLU A 494 3.00 23.41 24.46
C GLU A 494 2.28 22.72 23.29
N ALA A 495 2.06 23.47 22.20
CA ALA A 495 1.47 22.91 20.99
C ALA A 495 2.56 22.38 20.05
N GLN A 496 2.28 21.27 19.39
CA GLN A 496 3.10 20.79 18.29
C GLN A 496 2.67 21.42 16.95
N GLN A 497 1.43 21.90 16.86
CA GLN A 497 0.90 22.56 15.66
C GLN A 497 0.12 23.84 16.00
N LYS A 498 0.22 24.82 15.09
CA LYS A 498 -0.80 25.87 15.00
C LYS A 498 -2.00 25.32 14.22
N ILE A 499 -3.22 25.78 14.51
CA ILE A 499 -4.46 25.28 13.87
C ILE A 499 -4.43 25.24 12.31
N ASP A 500 -3.78 26.19 11.66
CA ASP A 500 -3.62 26.24 10.20
C ASP A 500 -2.44 25.41 9.68
N GLY A 501 -1.54 24.95 10.55
CA GLY A 501 -0.47 23.98 10.24
C GLY A 501 -0.87 22.52 10.51
N GLY A 502 -1.86 22.30 11.37
CA GLY A 502 -2.38 20.98 11.73
C GLY A 502 -3.85 20.79 11.34
N PRO A 503 -4.23 20.82 10.05
CA PRO A 503 -5.61 20.57 9.65
C PRO A 503 -6.04 19.15 10.03
N SER A 504 -7.34 18.94 10.26
CA SER A 504 -7.86 17.69 10.81
C SER A 504 -7.57 16.47 9.93
N VAL A 505 -7.32 16.67 8.63
CA VAL A 505 -6.97 15.63 7.66
C VAL A 505 -5.69 14.85 7.99
N LEU A 506 -4.80 15.40 8.83
CA LEU A 506 -3.56 14.74 9.25
C LEU A 506 -3.73 13.72 10.40
N TYR A 507 -4.93 13.63 10.98
CA TYR A 507 -5.21 12.82 12.17
C TYR A 507 -6.30 11.78 11.90
N ASP A 508 -6.33 10.72 12.68
CA ASP A 508 -7.34 9.66 12.57
C ASP A 508 -8.66 10.04 13.25
N ALA A 509 -8.56 10.74 14.37
CA ALA A 509 -9.66 11.37 15.10
C ALA A 509 -9.20 12.74 15.63
N VAL A 510 -10.13 13.57 16.09
CA VAL A 510 -9.79 14.89 16.62
C VAL A 510 -10.49 15.18 17.95
N ALA A 511 -9.95 16.10 18.71
CA ALA A 511 -10.55 16.63 19.93
C ALA A 511 -10.58 18.16 19.89
N VAL A 512 -11.66 18.77 20.37
CA VAL A 512 -11.79 20.23 20.52
C VAL A 512 -12.11 20.54 21.97
N LEU A 513 -11.06 20.85 22.73
CA LEU A 513 -11.14 21.19 24.16
C LEU A 513 -10.91 22.70 24.30
N ALA A 514 -12.00 23.45 24.17
CA ALA A 514 -12.00 24.91 24.24
C ALA A 514 -12.53 25.41 25.58
N SER A 515 -12.12 26.61 25.98
CA SER A 515 -12.78 27.38 27.04
C SER A 515 -13.89 28.26 26.46
N ASP A 516 -14.78 28.78 27.31
CA ASP A 516 -15.85 29.70 26.90
C ASP A 516 -15.31 30.98 26.22
N ASP A 517 -14.13 31.44 26.63
CA ASP A 517 -13.48 32.59 26.00
C ASP A 517 -12.70 32.18 24.75
N GLY A 518 -11.95 31.08 24.81
CA GLY A 518 -11.14 30.60 23.71
C GLY A 518 -11.95 30.19 22.48
N VAL A 519 -13.15 29.64 22.67
CA VAL A 519 -14.00 29.25 21.53
C VAL A 519 -14.48 30.46 20.72
N LYS A 520 -14.58 31.66 21.31
CA LYS A 520 -15.01 32.87 20.59
C LYS A 520 -14.05 33.19 19.45
N ASP A 521 -12.75 33.08 19.70
CA ASP A 521 -11.72 33.26 18.67
C ASP A 521 -11.80 32.16 17.60
N LEU A 522 -12.01 30.91 18.00
CA LEU A 522 -12.19 29.80 17.06
C LEU A 522 -13.39 29.99 16.13
N THR A 523 -14.51 30.56 16.62
CA THR A 523 -15.74 30.72 15.81
C THR A 523 -15.59 31.72 14.66
N VAL A 524 -14.55 32.55 14.66
CA VAL A 524 -14.25 33.49 13.57
C VAL A 524 -13.01 33.08 12.76
N ASP A 525 -12.24 32.10 13.22
CA ASP A 525 -11.08 31.55 12.53
C ASP A 525 -11.52 30.54 11.44
N PRO A 526 -11.21 30.80 10.14
CA PRO A 526 -11.51 29.86 9.06
C PRO A 526 -10.85 28.49 9.23
N ALA A 527 -9.60 28.43 9.70
CA ALA A 527 -8.89 27.16 9.86
C ALA A 527 -9.52 26.29 10.95
N ALA A 528 -10.04 26.90 12.03
CA ALA A 528 -10.78 26.17 13.06
C ALA A 528 -12.12 25.62 12.54
N LYS A 529 -12.82 26.36 11.67
CA LYS A 529 -14.04 25.89 11.00
C LYS A 529 -13.75 24.74 10.03
N ASP A 530 -12.70 24.87 9.24
CA ASP A 530 -12.24 23.83 8.32
C ASP A 530 -11.85 22.57 9.11
N PHE A 531 -11.15 22.72 10.24
CA PHE A 531 -10.77 21.61 11.12
C PHE A 531 -11.96 20.72 11.50
N VAL A 532 -13.06 21.31 12.00
CA VAL A 532 -14.24 20.54 12.43
C VAL A 532 -15.11 20.07 11.26
N SER A 533 -15.26 20.89 10.21
CA SER A 533 -16.06 20.52 9.04
C SER A 533 -15.41 19.41 8.22
N ASP A 534 -14.07 19.39 8.12
CA ASP A 534 -13.33 18.29 7.49
C ASP A 534 -13.37 17.03 8.34
N ALA A 535 -13.24 17.14 9.67
CA ALA A 535 -13.40 15.99 10.55
C ALA A 535 -14.79 15.36 10.41
N PHE A 536 -15.84 16.19 10.31
CA PHE A 536 -17.20 15.73 10.03
C PHE A 536 -17.30 15.04 8.66
N ALA A 537 -16.87 15.73 7.60
CA ALA A 537 -16.96 15.27 6.21
C ALA A 537 -16.12 14.02 5.92
N HIS A 538 -15.10 13.76 6.72
CA HIS A 538 -14.27 12.56 6.63
C HIS A 538 -14.68 11.50 7.66
N ALA A 539 -15.88 11.60 8.24
CA ALA A 539 -16.42 10.60 9.16
C ALA A 539 -15.50 10.29 10.37
N LYS A 540 -14.75 11.27 10.87
CA LYS A 540 -13.87 11.10 12.04
C LYS A 540 -14.65 11.21 13.34
N PHE A 541 -14.25 10.47 14.36
CA PHE A 541 -14.74 10.71 15.71
C PHE A 541 -14.18 12.03 16.24
N VAL A 542 -15.02 12.78 16.96
CA VAL A 542 -14.69 14.10 17.51
C VAL A 542 -14.98 14.14 19.00
N ALA A 543 -13.95 14.20 19.84
CA ALA A 543 -14.12 14.52 21.25
C ALA A 543 -14.31 16.03 21.42
N HIS A 544 -15.16 16.48 22.35
CA HIS A 544 -15.34 17.92 22.54
C HIS A 544 -15.75 18.35 23.95
N SER A 545 -15.34 19.55 24.34
CA SER A 545 -15.92 20.26 25.49
C SER A 545 -17.30 20.83 25.13
N ALA A 546 -18.11 21.19 26.13
CA ALA A 546 -19.43 21.78 25.90
C ALA A 546 -19.36 23.12 25.12
N SER A 547 -18.34 23.95 25.42
CA SER A 547 -18.13 25.24 24.76
C SER A 547 -17.85 25.10 23.26
N ALA A 548 -17.26 23.98 22.82
CA ALA A 548 -16.90 23.73 21.41
C ALA A 548 -18.11 23.66 20.47
N GLU A 549 -19.33 23.43 20.98
CA GLU A 549 -20.56 23.43 20.16
C GLU A 549 -20.79 24.75 19.41
N ALA A 550 -20.31 25.86 19.98
CA ALA A 550 -20.34 27.17 19.31
C ALA A 550 -19.51 27.17 18.01
N LEU A 551 -18.36 26.48 18.00
CA LEU A 551 -17.54 26.32 16.80
C LEU A 551 -18.24 25.43 15.76
N PHE A 552 -18.86 24.32 16.18
CA PHE A 552 -19.60 23.44 15.27
C PHE A 552 -20.73 24.19 14.56
N THR A 553 -21.50 24.97 15.34
CA THR A 553 -22.55 25.84 14.80
C THR A 553 -21.98 26.85 13.80
N ALA A 554 -20.86 27.50 14.13
CA ALA A 554 -20.20 28.48 13.27
C ALA A 554 -19.60 27.87 11.98
N ALA A 555 -19.27 26.58 12.00
CA ALA A 555 -18.79 25.79 10.87
C ALA A 555 -19.92 25.14 10.05
N GLY A 556 -21.19 25.27 10.47
CA GLY A 556 -22.33 24.62 9.82
C GLY A 556 -22.38 23.10 10.05
N VAL A 557 -21.72 22.61 11.10
CA VAL A 557 -21.69 21.20 11.49
C VAL A 557 -22.75 20.93 12.55
N VAL A 558 -23.59 19.93 12.31
CA VAL A 558 -24.55 19.42 13.31
C VAL A 558 -23.94 18.16 13.93
N PRO A 559 -23.59 18.17 15.23
CA PRO A 559 -23.02 17.00 15.89
C PRO A 559 -23.96 15.78 15.82
N ASP A 560 -23.38 14.62 15.53
CA ASP A 560 -24.06 13.32 15.55
C ASP A 560 -23.43 12.39 16.60
N ASP A 561 -23.79 11.10 16.60
CA ASP A 561 -23.29 10.12 17.57
C ASP A 561 -21.77 9.89 17.51
N GLY A 562 -21.09 10.37 16.46
CA GLY A 562 -19.63 10.37 16.39
C GLY A 562 -18.98 11.61 17.03
N PHE A 563 -19.76 12.54 17.58
CA PHE A 563 -19.30 13.66 18.41
C PHE A 563 -19.51 13.30 19.88
N ILE A 564 -18.41 13.07 20.58
CA ILE A 564 -18.40 12.57 21.95
C ILE A 564 -18.11 13.73 22.90
N ALA A 565 -19.12 14.17 23.63
CA ALA A 565 -18.94 15.16 24.69
C ALA A 565 -18.07 14.59 25.81
N ILE A 566 -17.08 15.37 26.24
CA ILE A 566 -16.19 15.10 27.38
C ILE A 566 -16.59 16.09 28.48
N ALA A 567 -17.49 15.68 29.37
CA ALA A 567 -18.00 16.51 30.46
C ALA A 567 -17.30 16.21 31.78
N ALA A 568 -16.75 15.00 31.92
CA ALA A 568 -15.92 14.56 33.03
C ALA A 568 -14.74 13.72 32.52
N PRO A 569 -13.66 13.57 33.31
CA PRO A 569 -12.51 12.71 32.96
C PRO A 569 -12.87 11.29 32.48
N ASP A 570 -13.87 10.67 33.11
CA ASP A 570 -14.32 9.30 32.81
C ASP A 570 -14.96 9.16 31.41
N ASP A 571 -15.32 10.27 30.74
CA ASP A 571 -15.85 10.23 29.37
C ASP A 571 -14.76 9.97 28.32
N ALA A 572 -13.48 10.10 28.66
CA ALA A 572 -12.36 9.90 27.75
C ALA A 572 -12.33 8.47 27.18
N ASP A 573 -12.58 7.46 28.02
CA ASP A 573 -12.60 6.06 27.61
C ASP A 573 -13.70 5.79 26.57
N ARG A 574 -14.86 6.44 26.71
CA ARG A 574 -15.95 6.32 25.72
C ARG A 574 -15.54 6.83 24.34
N PHE A 575 -14.75 7.91 24.28
CA PHE A 575 -14.23 8.40 22.99
C PHE A 575 -13.22 7.41 22.38
N VAL A 576 -12.32 6.87 23.19
CA VAL A 576 -11.33 5.88 22.73
C VAL A 576 -12.02 4.60 22.23
N ASP A 577 -13.00 4.10 22.97
CA ASP A 577 -13.81 2.94 22.57
C ASP A 577 -14.53 3.16 21.23
N ALA A 578 -15.10 4.36 21.02
CA ALA A 578 -15.71 4.72 19.76
C ALA A 578 -14.69 4.75 18.60
N CYS A 579 -13.50 5.30 18.85
CA CYS A 579 -12.42 5.39 17.87
C CYS A 579 -11.92 4.05 17.36
N ARG A 580 -12.13 2.93 18.07
CA ARG A 580 -11.77 1.57 17.59
C ARG A 580 -12.48 1.19 16.29
N GLN A 581 -13.63 1.81 15.98
CA GLN A 581 -14.30 1.66 14.68
C GLN A 581 -13.60 2.40 13.53
N VAL A 582 -12.58 3.21 13.84
CA VAL A 582 -11.75 4.04 12.95
C VAL A 582 -12.50 5.22 12.31
N ARG A 583 -13.72 5.01 11.80
CA ARG A 583 -14.59 6.03 11.23
C ARG A 583 -16.04 5.80 11.62
N HIS A 584 -16.78 6.89 11.78
CA HIS A 584 -18.22 6.87 11.99
C HIS A 584 -18.95 6.77 10.64
N TRP A 585 -18.89 5.59 10.00
CA TRP A 585 -19.40 5.35 8.64
C TRP A 585 -20.89 5.63 8.45
N VAL A 586 -21.67 5.74 9.54
CA VAL A 586 -23.08 6.14 9.50
C VAL A 586 -23.27 7.51 8.83
N ARG A 587 -22.27 8.42 8.91
CA ARG A 587 -22.29 9.70 8.18
C ARG A 587 -22.29 9.58 6.67
N GLU A 588 -21.72 8.50 6.16
CA GLU A 588 -21.75 8.19 4.73
C GLU A 588 -22.91 7.25 4.39
N ALA A 589 -23.86 6.97 5.30
CA ALA A 589 -25.11 6.33 4.89
C ALA A 589 -25.88 7.26 3.92
N PRO A 590 -26.56 6.71 2.89
CA PRO A 590 -27.25 7.52 1.88
C PRO A 590 -28.52 8.20 2.41
#